data_AF-A0A7V3F6A6-F1
#
_entry.id   AF-A0A7V3F6A6-F1
#
_cell.length_a   1.000
_cell.length_b   1.000
_cell.length_c   1.000
_cell.angle_alpha   90.00
_cell.angle_beta   90.00
_cell.angle_gamma   90.00
#
_symmetry.space_group_name_H-M   'P 1'
#
loop_
_entity.id
_entity.type
_entity.pdbx_description
1 polymer ?
#
loop_
_entity_poly.entity_id
_entity_poly.type
_entity_poly.pdbx_seq_one_letter_code
_entity_poly.pdbx_strand_id
1 'polypeptide(L)'
;MDLELQGKVAIVGGASKGLGRACAEVLAQEGAKVALCSRTRADLEKAAQEIRDTTGADVLVYAGDLDRYDTIRDLVAATVDRFGRLDILVNNSGGPPLARAHNATEEQWAVAVQRSLLFFARMSREALPHLKRHGGGRIINILASTVYQPIPNLALSGATRMGVVAFAKSLADEVGRDGILVNNVCPGSILTERMLSNVTARAKELGISVEEGLAQRAAETAVGRIGEPKELAYLVAFLASGKASYITGTTILVDGGLVRSVL
;
A
#
# COMPACT_ATOMS: atom_id res chain seq x y z
N MET A 1 2.44 -18.89 13.18
CA MET A 1 3.28 -17.94 13.96
C MET A 1 2.32 -16.95 14.56
N ASP A 2 2.37 -16.69 15.86
CA ASP A 2 1.59 -15.59 16.44
C ASP A 2 2.24 -14.25 16.03
N LEU A 3 1.50 -13.41 15.31
CA LEU A 3 1.96 -12.09 14.85
C LEU A 3 1.78 -10.98 15.90
N GLU A 4 1.15 -11.27 17.05
CA GLU A 4 0.96 -10.30 18.14
C GLU A 4 0.17 -9.04 17.68
N LEU A 5 -0.76 -9.24 16.73
CA LEU A 5 -1.60 -8.18 16.16
C LEU A 5 -2.94 -8.03 16.86
N GLN A 6 -3.28 -8.93 17.79
CA GLN A 6 -4.52 -8.90 18.54
C GLN A 6 -4.71 -7.55 19.25
N GLY A 7 -5.81 -6.87 18.91
CA GLY A 7 -6.18 -5.58 19.50
C GLY A 7 -5.38 -4.38 19.01
N LYS A 8 -4.41 -4.54 18.10
CA LYS A 8 -3.71 -3.43 17.43
C LYS A 8 -4.67 -2.65 16.53
N VAL A 9 -4.40 -1.37 16.33
CA VAL A 9 -5.20 -0.50 15.45
C VAL A 9 -4.42 -0.13 14.21
N ALA A 10 -4.97 -0.44 13.04
CA ALA A 10 -4.36 -0.17 11.76
C ALA A 10 -5.17 0.81 10.91
N ILE A 11 -4.53 1.81 10.32
CA ILE A 11 -5.09 2.56 9.19
C ILE A 11 -4.61 1.92 7.90
N VAL A 12 -5.53 1.65 6.96
CA VAL A 12 -5.22 1.10 5.64
C VAL A 12 -5.81 2.00 4.55
N GLY A 13 -4.94 2.61 3.76
CA GLY A 13 -5.33 3.42 2.60
C GLY A 13 -5.69 2.57 1.38
N GLY A 14 -6.55 3.09 0.50
CA GLY A 14 -6.99 2.40 -0.72
C GLY A 14 -7.61 1.03 -0.44
N ALA A 15 -8.35 0.91 0.67
CA ALA A 15 -8.71 -0.38 1.25
C ALA A 15 -10.06 -0.96 0.82
N SER A 16 -10.75 -0.33 -0.13
CA SER A 16 -11.99 -0.88 -0.68
C SER A 16 -11.77 -2.06 -1.62
N LYS A 17 -10.63 -2.09 -2.34
CA LYS A 17 -10.32 -3.12 -3.34
C LYS A 17 -8.81 -3.38 -3.44
N GLY A 18 -8.42 -4.47 -4.13
CA GLY A 18 -7.02 -4.78 -4.46
C GLY A 18 -6.10 -4.98 -3.25
N LEU A 19 -4.88 -4.41 -3.33
CA LEU A 19 -3.83 -4.66 -2.31
C LEU A 19 -4.20 -4.12 -0.92
N GLY A 20 -4.74 -2.90 -0.85
CA GLY A 20 -5.14 -2.30 0.42
C GLY A 20 -6.25 -3.13 1.09
N ARG A 21 -7.21 -3.60 0.29
CA ARG A 21 -8.27 -4.49 0.76
C ARG A 21 -7.71 -5.78 1.38
N ALA A 22 -6.84 -6.47 0.65
CA ALA A 22 -6.21 -7.69 1.13
C ALA A 22 -5.37 -7.46 2.40
N CYS A 23 -4.65 -6.32 2.49
CA CYS A 23 -3.93 -5.96 3.71
C CYS A 23 -4.86 -5.77 4.90
N ALA A 24 -5.99 -5.08 4.72
CA ALA A 24 -6.98 -4.89 5.78
C ALA A 24 -7.59 -6.22 6.23
N GLU A 25 -7.93 -7.11 5.30
CA GLU A 25 -8.47 -8.45 5.60
C GLU A 25 -7.47 -9.29 6.41
N VAL A 26 -6.20 -9.36 5.98
CA VAL A 26 -5.19 -10.15 6.70
C VAL A 26 -4.92 -9.56 8.09
N LEU A 27 -4.77 -8.24 8.21
CA LEU A 27 -4.59 -7.61 9.53
C LEU A 27 -5.78 -7.89 10.47
N ALA A 28 -7.00 -7.86 9.94
CA ALA A 28 -8.21 -8.18 10.69
C ALA A 28 -8.30 -9.68 11.07
N GLN A 29 -7.86 -10.59 10.20
CA GLN A 29 -7.76 -12.04 10.49
C GLN A 29 -6.77 -12.30 11.64
N GLU A 30 -5.72 -11.50 11.75
CA GLU A 30 -4.72 -11.57 12.83
C GLU A 30 -5.15 -10.81 14.11
N GLY A 31 -6.41 -10.33 14.15
CA GLY A 31 -7.01 -9.74 15.35
C GLY A 31 -6.87 -8.22 15.49
N ALA A 32 -6.37 -7.52 14.46
CA ALA A 32 -6.31 -6.06 14.46
C ALA A 32 -7.68 -5.42 14.20
N LYS A 33 -7.92 -4.26 14.80
CA LYS A 33 -8.98 -3.33 14.40
C LYS A 33 -8.49 -2.50 13.23
N VAL A 34 -9.36 -2.23 12.25
CA VAL A 34 -8.94 -1.58 11.00
C VAL A 34 -9.78 -0.35 10.69
N ALA A 35 -9.12 0.76 10.37
CA ALA A 35 -9.71 1.94 9.76
C ALA A 35 -9.41 1.91 8.27
N LEU A 36 -10.46 1.82 7.46
CA LEU A 36 -10.38 1.74 6.01
C LEU A 36 -10.60 3.13 5.41
N CYS A 37 -9.74 3.52 4.48
CA CYS A 37 -9.93 4.73 3.69
C CYS A 37 -9.90 4.46 2.19
N SER A 38 -10.89 5.00 1.48
CA SER A 38 -10.92 5.10 0.02
C SER A 38 -11.93 6.18 -0.39
N ARG A 39 -11.94 6.59 -1.66
CA ARG A 39 -12.82 7.68 -2.13
C ARG A 39 -14.30 7.29 -2.18
N THR A 40 -14.59 6.07 -2.64
CA THR A 40 -15.97 5.64 -2.90
C THR A 40 -16.55 5.00 -1.65
N ARG A 41 -17.45 5.71 -0.95
CA ARG A 41 -18.08 5.23 0.28
C ARG A 41 -18.77 3.88 0.10
N ALA A 42 -19.55 3.69 -0.96
CA ALA A 42 -20.29 2.45 -1.19
C ALA A 42 -19.37 1.21 -1.31
N ASP A 43 -18.28 1.31 -2.08
CA ASP A 43 -17.29 0.24 -2.19
C ASP A 43 -16.62 -0.05 -0.83
N LEU A 44 -16.35 1.00 -0.05
CA LEU A 44 -15.68 0.91 1.25
C LEU A 44 -16.57 0.29 2.33
N GLU A 45 -17.87 0.60 2.33
CA GLU A 45 -18.85 -0.01 3.24
C GLU A 45 -19.05 -1.49 2.93
N LYS A 46 -19.16 -1.85 1.65
CA LYS A 46 -19.23 -3.26 1.23
C LYS A 46 -18.02 -4.04 1.72
N ALA A 47 -16.84 -3.48 1.47
CA ALA A 47 -15.58 -4.02 1.95
C ALA A 47 -15.61 -4.16 3.49
N ALA A 48 -15.92 -3.10 4.23
CA ALA A 48 -15.96 -3.15 5.68
C ALA A 48 -16.91 -4.23 6.22
N GLN A 49 -18.09 -4.39 5.61
CA GLN A 49 -19.04 -5.43 6.00
C GLN A 49 -18.48 -6.83 5.81
N GLU A 50 -17.91 -7.13 4.64
CA GLU A 50 -17.28 -8.42 4.36
C GLU A 50 -16.11 -8.74 5.33
N ILE A 51 -15.32 -7.73 5.76
CA ILE A 51 -14.29 -7.96 6.80
C ILE A 51 -14.96 -8.31 8.13
N ARG A 52 -15.96 -7.54 8.56
CA ARG A 52 -16.68 -7.82 9.81
C ARG A 52 -17.27 -9.22 9.81
N ASP A 53 -17.89 -9.63 8.71
CA ASP A 53 -18.56 -10.93 8.59
C ASP A 53 -17.56 -12.09 8.63
N THR A 54 -16.37 -11.91 8.04
CA THR A 54 -15.38 -12.99 7.93
C THR A 54 -14.42 -13.07 9.12
N THR A 55 -14.16 -11.97 9.83
CA THR A 55 -13.15 -11.92 10.90
C THR A 55 -13.70 -11.51 12.27
N GLY A 56 -14.89 -10.91 12.33
CA GLY A 56 -15.43 -10.31 13.56
C GLY A 56 -14.69 -9.05 14.02
N ALA A 57 -13.78 -8.50 13.22
CA ALA A 57 -12.99 -7.33 13.60
C ALA A 57 -13.84 -6.04 13.68
N ASP A 58 -13.39 -5.11 14.52
CA ASP A 58 -13.95 -3.76 14.57
C ASP A 58 -13.38 -2.93 13.40
N VAL A 59 -14.28 -2.42 12.55
CA VAL A 59 -13.92 -1.73 11.31
C VAL A 59 -14.50 -0.32 11.28
N LEU A 60 -13.63 0.69 11.18
CA LEU A 60 -13.99 2.08 10.92
C LEU A 60 -13.94 2.34 9.40
N VAL A 61 -14.98 2.96 8.86
CA VAL A 61 -15.05 3.41 7.47
C VAL A 61 -14.86 4.92 7.41
N TYR A 62 -13.88 5.38 6.63
CA TYR A 62 -13.63 6.79 6.40
C TYR A 62 -13.46 7.07 4.92
N ALA A 63 -14.52 7.54 4.27
CA ALA A 63 -14.49 7.87 2.84
C ALA A 63 -13.83 9.24 2.61
N GLY A 64 -12.79 9.29 1.79
CA GLY A 64 -12.05 10.52 1.51
C GLY A 64 -10.94 10.37 0.47
N ASP A 65 -10.39 11.50 0.02
CA ASP A 65 -9.27 11.55 -0.92
C ASP A 65 -7.94 11.78 -0.19
N LEU A 66 -7.09 10.75 -0.17
CA LEU A 66 -5.79 10.79 0.48
C LEU A 66 -4.75 11.67 -0.25
N ASP A 67 -5.10 12.25 -1.40
CA ASP A 67 -4.29 13.32 -2.00
C ASP A 67 -4.41 14.63 -1.19
N ARG A 68 -5.46 14.75 -0.34
CA ARG A 68 -5.80 15.95 0.41
C ARG A 68 -5.35 15.86 1.87
N TYR A 69 -4.72 16.93 2.36
CA TYR A 69 -4.17 16.96 3.72
C TYR A 69 -5.23 16.95 4.82
N ASP A 70 -6.33 17.67 4.63
CA ASP A 70 -7.50 17.68 5.53
C ASP A 70 -8.06 16.27 5.75
N THR A 71 -8.23 15.51 4.67
CA THR A 71 -8.68 14.11 4.72
C THR A 71 -7.72 13.24 5.54
N ILE A 72 -6.41 13.39 5.34
CA ILE A 72 -5.39 12.64 6.10
C ILE A 72 -5.49 12.95 7.59
N ARG A 73 -5.51 14.24 7.95
CA ARG A 73 -5.62 14.69 9.34
C ARG A 73 -6.88 14.13 10.00
N ASP A 74 -8.01 14.26 9.32
CA ASP A 74 -9.32 13.88 9.87
C ASP A 74 -9.49 12.35 9.94
N LEU A 75 -8.89 11.59 9.03
CA LEU A 75 -8.82 10.13 9.09
C LEU A 75 -8.03 9.66 10.33
N VAL A 76 -6.86 10.24 10.57
CA VAL A 76 -6.02 9.88 11.72
C VAL A 76 -6.75 10.23 13.02
N ALA A 77 -7.34 11.44 13.09
CA ALA A 77 -8.14 11.87 14.23
C ALA A 77 -9.32 10.93 14.49
N ALA A 78 -10.16 10.65 13.48
CA ALA A 78 -11.30 9.75 13.62
C ALA A 78 -10.90 8.32 14.07
N THR A 79 -9.74 7.84 13.61
CA THR A 79 -9.21 6.53 14.03
C THR A 79 -8.84 6.53 15.51
N VAL A 80 -8.12 7.55 15.95
CA VAL A 80 -7.69 7.68 17.34
C VAL A 80 -8.89 7.94 18.26
N ASP A 81 -9.87 8.74 17.84
CA ASP A 81 -11.09 8.99 18.60
C ASP A 81 -11.92 7.71 18.76
N ARG A 82 -12.01 6.88 17.71
CA ARG A 82 -12.81 5.64 17.72
C ARG A 82 -12.16 4.49 18.50
N PHE A 83 -10.84 4.38 18.46
CA PHE A 83 -10.13 3.23 19.02
C PHE A 83 -9.19 3.55 20.18
N GLY A 84 -8.96 4.83 20.46
CA GLY A 84 -8.08 5.33 21.52
C GLY A 84 -6.59 5.22 21.24
N ARG A 85 -6.19 4.68 20.08
CA ARG A 85 -4.79 4.42 19.70
C ARG A 85 -4.60 4.28 18.20
N LEU A 86 -3.33 4.32 17.77
CA LEU A 86 -2.86 3.94 16.44
C LEU A 86 -1.56 3.14 16.60
N ASP A 87 -1.44 2.01 15.91
CA ASP A 87 -0.26 1.14 15.97
C ASP A 87 0.38 0.93 14.58
N ILE A 88 -0.45 0.83 13.55
CA ILE A 88 -0.05 0.41 12.20
C ILE A 88 -0.60 1.39 11.17
N LEU A 89 0.25 1.81 10.25
CA LEU A 89 -0.10 2.64 9.11
C LEU A 89 0.30 1.91 7.82
N VAL A 90 -0.67 1.47 7.04
CA VAL A 90 -0.46 0.92 5.70
C VAL A 90 -0.79 2.00 4.68
N ASN A 91 0.25 2.70 4.22
CA ASN A 91 0.16 3.72 3.20
C ASN A 91 0.00 3.06 1.83
N ASN A 92 -1.24 2.97 1.37
CA ASN A 92 -1.59 2.49 0.05
C ASN A 92 -2.62 3.43 -0.59
N SER A 93 -2.45 3.70 -1.88
CA SER A 93 -3.33 4.59 -2.64
C SER A 93 -3.34 4.18 -4.12
N GLY A 94 -4.16 4.86 -4.92
CA GLY A 94 -4.11 4.71 -6.37
C GLY A 94 -2.75 5.12 -6.95
N GLY A 95 -2.41 4.58 -8.12
CA GLY A 95 -1.22 5.03 -8.85
C GLY A 95 -1.37 6.45 -9.42
N PRO A 96 -0.25 7.09 -9.79
CA PRO A 96 -0.28 8.34 -10.54
C PRO A 96 -0.77 8.10 -11.99
N PRO A 97 -1.02 9.15 -12.78
CA PRO A 97 -1.30 9.01 -14.20
C PRO A 97 -0.22 8.22 -14.95
N LEU A 98 -0.61 7.53 -16.01
CA LEU A 98 0.33 6.85 -16.92
C LEU A 98 0.98 7.90 -17.84
N ALA A 99 2.30 7.85 -17.99
CA ALA A 99 3.06 8.69 -18.91
C ALA A 99 4.42 8.09 -19.23
N ARG A 100 4.93 8.38 -20.43
CA ARG A 100 6.35 8.16 -20.75
C ARG A 100 7.16 9.36 -20.28
N ALA A 101 8.44 9.15 -20.03
CA ALA A 101 9.31 10.21 -19.51
C ALA A 101 9.36 11.45 -20.42
N HIS A 102 9.40 11.25 -21.75
CA HIS A 102 9.56 12.34 -22.71
C HIS A 102 8.27 13.12 -23.02
N ASN A 103 7.10 12.68 -22.52
CA ASN A 103 5.81 13.30 -22.85
C ASN A 103 4.89 13.50 -21.64
N ALA A 104 5.40 13.33 -20.42
CA ALA A 104 4.64 13.63 -19.22
C ALA A 104 4.39 15.14 -19.11
N THR A 105 3.14 15.54 -18.93
CA THR A 105 2.78 16.96 -18.79
C THR A 105 2.97 17.45 -17.35
N GLU A 106 3.04 18.77 -17.17
CA GLU A 106 3.13 19.42 -15.86
C GLU A 106 1.96 19.04 -14.95
N GLU A 107 0.75 18.93 -15.50
CA GLU A 107 -0.45 18.54 -14.77
C GLU A 107 -0.36 17.09 -14.29
N GLN A 108 0.17 16.19 -15.14
CA GLN A 108 0.38 14.79 -14.75
C GLN A 108 1.44 14.68 -13.64
N TRP A 109 2.51 15.47 -13.71
CA TRP A 109 3.51 15.58 -12.65
C TRP A 109 2.93 16.09 -11.34
N ALA A 110 2.14 17.16 -11.38
CA ALA A 110 1.49 17.72 -10.20
C ALA A 110 0.62 16.67 -9.48
N VAL A 111 -0.20 15.92 -10.24
CA VAL A 111 -1.01 14.82 -9.69
C VAL A 111 -0.10 13.72 -9.12
N ALA A 112 0.96 13.34 -9.83
CA ALA A 112 1.87 12.28 -9.39
C ALA A 112 2.57 12.64 -8.06
N VAL A 113 3.03 13.88 -7.91
CA VAL A 113 3.67 14.38 -6.69
C VAL A 113 2.71 14.35 -5.50
N GLN A 114 1.45 14.76 -5.67
CA GLN A 114 0.47 14.68 -4.58
C GLN A 114 0.22 13.22 -4.17
N ARG A 115 -0.12 12.38 -5.14
CA ARG A 115 -0.65 11.03 -4.91
C ARG A 115 0.40 9.99 -4.54
N SER A 116 1.61 10.12 -5.08
CA SER A 116 2.65 9.09 -5.01
C SER A 116 3.95 9.55 -4.36
N LEU A 117 3.96 10.75 -3.76
CA LEU A 117 5.05 11.23 -2.90
C LEU A 117 4.51 11.91 -1.64
N LEU A 118 3.82 13.04 -1.77
CA LEU A 118 3.38 13.85 -0.62
C LEU A 118 2.35 13.14 0.26
N PHE A 119 1.48 12.31 -0.32
CA PHE A 119 0.58 11.43 0.41
C PHE A 119 1.31 10.63 1.50
N PHE A 120 2.41 9.94 1.15
CA PHE A 120 3.18 9.13 2.10
C PHE A 120 3.76 9.98 3.22
N ALA A 121 4.39 11.10 2.87
CA ALA A 121 4.98 12.01 3.85
C ALA A 121 3.94 12.60 4.81
N ARG A 122 2.77 13.01 4.30
CA ARG A 122 1.67 13.57 5.09
C ARG A 122 1.08 12.53 6.04
N MET A 123 0.73 11.34 5.54
CA MET A 123 0.19 10.26 6.38
C MET A 123 1.15 9.89 7.51
N SER A 124 2.44 9.71 7.19
CA SER A 124 3.46 9.41 8.19
C SER A 124 3.54 10.55 9.22
N ARG A 125 3.69 11.80 8.79
CA ARG A 125 3.80 12.95 9.70
C ARG A 125 2.61 13.04 10.66
N GLU A 126 1.38 12.89 10.16
CA GLU A 126 0.18 12.96 11.01
C GLU A 126 0.06 11.77 11.97
N ALA A 127 0.50 10.57 11.56
CA ALA A 127 0.44 9.38 12.41
C ALA A 127 1.51 9.38 13.52
N LEU A 128 2.69 9.96 13.27
CA LEU A 128 3.85 9.85 14.17
C LEU A 128 3.56 10.19 15.64
N PRO A 129 2.91 11.32 15.99
CA PRO A 129 2.63 11.64 17.39
C PRO A 129 1.81 10.56 18.11
N HIS A 130 0.89 9.91 17.39
CA HIS A 130 0.05 8.85 17.93
C HIS A 130 0.80 7.52 18.07
N LEU A 131 1.64 7.17 17.10
CA LEU A 131 2.51 5.99 17.20
C LEU A 131 3.49 6.13 18.38
N LYS A 132 4.12 7.30 18.54
CA LYS A 132 5.05 7.56 19.66
C LYS A 132 4.37 7.42 21.02
N ARG A 133 3.14 7.92 21.15
CA ARG A 133 2.36 7.87 22.41
C ARG A 133 2.15 6.44 22.94
N HIS A 134 2.14 5.44 22.06
CA HIS A 134 1.93 4.04 22.42
C HIS A 134 3.22 3.20 22.45
N GLY A 135 4.40 3.86 22.49
CA GLY A 135 5.70 3.20 22.63
C GLY A 135 6.25 2.59 21.34
N GLY A 136 5.73 2.99 20.18
CA GLY A 136 6.20 2.54 18.88
C GLY A 136 5.08 2.25 17.90
N GLY A 137 5.47 1.81 16.70
CA GLY A 137 4.51 1.58 15.63
C GLY A 137 5.12 0.98 14.38
N ARG A 138 4.30 0.80 13.35
CA ARG A 138 4.70 0.26 12.06
C ARG A 138 4.14 1.12 10.93
N ILE A 139 5.02 1.58 10.05
CA ILE A 139 4.65 2.28 8.83
C ILE A 139 5.08 1.40 7.65
N ILE A 140 4.10 0.95 6.86
CA ILE A 140 4.32 0.12 5.69
C ILE A 140 3.83 0.87 4.46
N ASN A 141 4.74 1.21 3.55
CA ASN A 141 4.41 1.91 2.31
C ASN A 141 4.28 0.91 1.16
N ILE A 142 3.11 0.86 0.52
CA ILE A 142 2.92 0.05 -0.68
C ILE A 142 3.34 0.86 -1.90
N LEU A 143 4.51 0.52 -2.45
CA LEU A 143 5.10 1.18 -3.61
C LEU A 143 4.83 0.33 -4.86
N ALA A 144 5.82 0.22 -5.75
CA ALA A 144 5.78 -0.62 -6.95
C ALA A 144 7.20 -1.07 -7.29
N SER A 145 7.33 -2.13 -8.07
CA SER A 145 8.60 -2.58 -8.67
C SER A 145 9.29 -1.50 -9.54
N THR A 146 8.59 -0.42 -9.91
CA THR A 146 9.17 0.74 -10.61
C THR A 146 10.30 1.43 -9.86
N VAL A 147 10.45 1.20 -8.55
CA VAL A 147 11.59 1.71 -7.77
C VAL A 147 12.87 0.93 -8.02
N TYR A 148 12.76 -0.30 -8.55
CA TYR A 148 13.91 -1.15 -8.88
C TYR A 148 14.22 -1.16 -10.38
N GLN A 149 13.17 -1.11 -11.20
CA GLN A 149 13.32 -1.20 -12.65
C GLN A 149 12.28 -0.31 -13.35
N PRO A 150 12.69 0.54 -14.32
CA PRO A 150 11.74 1.30 -15.12
C PRO A 150 10.74 0.39 -15.85
N ILE A 151 9.47 0.78 -15.83
CA ILE A 151 8.40 0.11 -16.57
C ILE A 151 7.84 1.08 -17.60
N PRO A 152 7.64 0.66 -18.87
CA PRO A 152 7.05 1.51 -19.89
C PRO A 152 5.73 2.15 -19.42
N ASN A 153 5.57 3.45 -19.72
CA ASN A 153 4.42 4.28 -19.35
C ASN A 153 4.24 4.53 -17.82
N LEU A 154 5.19 4.13 -16.98
CA LEU A 154 5.16 4.36 -15.53
C LEU A 154 6.29 5.29 -15.04
N ALA A 155 6.74 6.22 -15.88
CA ALA A 155 7.85 7.12 -15.53
C ALA A 155 7.54 7.94 -14.27
N LEU A 156 6.33 8.48 -14.15
CA LEU A 156 5.88 9.26 -12.98
C LEU A 156 5.87 8.42 -11.71
N SER A 157 5.35 7.19 -11.79
CA SER A 157 5.36 6.24 -10.67
C SER A 157 6.78 5.94 -10.19
N GLY A 158 7.71 5.66 -11.11
CA GLY A 158 9.10 5.41 -10.78
C GLY A 158 9.74 6.59 -10.06
N ALA A 159 9.68 7.79 -10.66
CA ALA A 159 10.31 8.99 -10.12
C ALA A 159 9.75 9.38 -8.74
N THR A 160 8.42 9.45 -8.58
CA THR A 160 7.83 9.89 -7.31
C THR A 160 8.03 8.85 -6.21
N ARG A 161 7.90 7.55 -6.52
CA ARG A 161 8.04 6.48 -5.51
C ARG A 161 9.48 6.22 -5.12
N MET A 162 10.46 6.50 -5.99
CA MET A 162 11.87 6.58 -5.59
C MET A 162 12.10 7.69 -4.55
N GLY A 163 11.43 8.82 -4.69
CA GLY A 163 11.41 9.85 -3.64
C GLY A 163 10.86 9.32 -2.31
N VAL A 164 9.85 8.44 -2.34
CA VAL A 164 9.33 7.78 -1.14
C VAL A 164 10.32 6.78 -0.54
N VAL A 165 11.10 6.06 -1.36
CA VAL A 165 12.17 5.17 -0.86
C VAL A 165 13.19 5.98 -0.06
N ALA A 166 13.65 7.11 -0.60
CA ALA A 166 14.56 8.01 0.11
C ALA A 166 13.94 8.57 1.41
N PHE A 167 12.71 9.09 1.32
CA PHE A 167 11.96 9.59 2.47
C PHE A 167 11.80 8.55 3.58
N ALA A 168 11.37 7.33 3.22
CA ALA A 168 11.16 6.25 4.18
C ALA A 168 12.45 5.84 4.89
N LYS A 169 13.59 5.91 4.18
CA LYS A 169 14.91 5.63 4.77
C LYS A 169 15.29 6.68 5.81
N SER A 170 15.17 7.97 5.45
CA SER A 170 15.41 9.06 6.40
C SER A 170 14.49 8.98 7.61
N LEU A 171 13.19 8.74 7.39
CA LEU A 171 12.24 8.63 8.48
C LEU A 171 12.59 7.45 9.41
N ALA A 172 12.97 6.29 8.87
CA ALA A 172 13.37 5.13 9.67
C ALA A 172 14.52 5.47 10.63
N ASP A 173 15.52 6.22 10.16
CA ASP A 173 16.67 6.64 10.97
C ASP A 173 16.24 7.61 12.08
N GLU A 174 15.31 8.52 11.77
CA GLU A 174 14.80 9.54 12.70
C GLU A 174 13.94 8.97 13.83
N VAL A 175 13.07 7.99 13.52
CA VAL A 175 12.04 7.51 14.47
C VAL A 175 12.29 6.10 15.02
N GLY A 176 13.34 5.42 14.58
CA GLY A 176 13.66 4.06 15.04
C GLY A 176 13.88 3.97 16.56
N ARG A 177 14.45 5.02 17.18
CA ARG A 177 14.63 5.09 18.65
C ARG A 177 13.31 5.28 19.41
N ASP A 178 12.26 5.72 18.74
CA ASP A 178 10.90 5.78 19.30
C ASP A 178 10.14 4.45 19.16
N GLY A 179 10.79 3.36 18.69
CA GLY A 179 10.15 2.07 18.46
C GLY A 179 9.26 2.01 17.22
N ILE A 180 9.39 2.99 16.31
CA ILE A 180 8.62 3.07 15.07
C ILE A 180 9.48 2.51 13.92
N LEU A 181 8.96 1.49 13.24
CA LEU A 181 9.65 0.84 12.12
C LEU A 181 8.97 1.22 10.81
N VAL A 182 9.77 1.59 9.81
CA VAL A 182 9.29 2.10 8.52
C VAL A 182 9.83 1.23 7.41
N ASN A 183 8.97 0.58 6.64
CA ASN A 183 9.37 -0.30 5.54
C ASN A 183 8.52 -0.07 4.29
N ASN A 184 9.08 -0.41 3.14
CA ASN A 184 8.39 -0.36 1.87
C ASN A 184 8.15 -1.78 1.34
N VAL A 185 6.98 -2.02 0.75
CA VAL A 185 6.64 -3.26 0.06
C VAL A 185 6.31 -2.95 -1.39
N CYS A 186 6.99 -3.62 -2.31
CA CYS A 186 6.96 -3.36 -3.74
C CYS A 186 6.30 -4.54 -4.47
N PRO A 187 5.03 -4.42 -4.90
CA PRO A 187 4.39 -5.43 -5.73
C PRO A 187 5.04 -5.53 -7.11
N GLY A 188 5.14 -6.76 -7.62
CA GLY A 188 5.28 -7.06 -9.04
C GLY A 188 3.93 -7.27 -9.72
N SER A 189 3.82 -8.35 -10.50
CA SER A 189 2.58 -8.76 -11.17
C SER A 189 1.60 -9.40 -10.18
N ILE A 190 0.70 -8.60 -9.60
CA ILE A 190 -0.34 -9.06 -8.66
C ILE A 190 -1.75 -8.82 -9.24
N LEU A 191 -2.61 -9.85 -9.15
CA LEU A 191 -3.96 -9.87 -9.69
C LEU A 191 -4.92 -8.97 -8.89
N THR A 192 -4.92 -7.68 -9.24
CA THR A 192 -5.88 -6.68 -8.76
C THR A 192 -6.81 -6.26 -9.90
N GLU A 193 -7.98 -5.68 -9.62
CA GLU A 193 -8.85 -5.21 -10.73
C GLU A 193 -8.17 -4.13 -11.57
N ARG A 194 -7.26 -3.34 -10.97
CA ARG A 194 -6.43 -2.38 -11.71
C ARG A 194 -5.46 -3.08 -12.67
N MET A 195 -4.80 -4.14 -12.21
CA MET A 195 -3.90 -4.93 -13.06
C MET A 195 -4.70 -5.58 -14.20
N LEU A 196 -5.83 -6.21 -13.89
CA LEU A 196 -6.72 -6.80 -14.90
C LEU A 196 -7.19 -5.75 -15.91
N SER A 197 -7.62 -4.57 -15.44
CA SER A 197 -8.04 -3.46 -16.31
C SER A 197 -6.92 -3.02 -17.26
N ASN A 198 -5.68 -2.93 -16.76
CA ASN A 198 -4.51 -2.59 -17.57
C ASN A 198 -4.19 -3.68 -18.61
N VAL A 199 -4.26 -4.95 -18.22
CA VAL A 199 -4.06 -6.08 -19.14
C VAL A 199 -5.14 -6.11 -20.21
N THR A 200 -6.40 -5.92 -19.85
CA THR A 200 -7.52 -5.87 -20.80
C THR A 200 -7.37 -4.73 -21.81
N ALA A 201 -7.00 -3.53 -21.36
CA ALA A 201 -6.75 -2.40 -22.25
C ALA A 201 -5.60 -2.71 -23.22
N ARG A 202 -4.50 -3.28 -22.72
CA ARG A 202 -3.34 -3.64 -23.54
C ARG A 202 -3.63 -4.78 -24.51
N ALA A 203 -4.39 -5.79 -24.09
CA ALA A 203 -4.80 -6.90 -24.94
C ALA A 203 -5.63 -6.42 -26.13
N LYS A 204 -6.54 -5.46 -25.89
CA LYS A 204 -7.31 -4.79 -26.94
C LYS A 204 -6.43 -4.03 -27.93
N GLU A 205 -5.41 -3.30 -27.46
CA GLU A 205 -4.46 -2.60 -28.34
C GLU A 205 -3.63 -3.56 -29.21
N LEU A 206 -3.30 -4.74 -28.66
CA LEU A 206 -2.47 -5.75 -29.33
C LEU A 206 -3.26 -6.74 -30.18
N GLY A 207 -4.59 -6.73 -30.10
CA GLY A 207 -5.44 -7.70 -30.81
C GLY A 207 -5.34 -9.13 -30.27
N ILE A 208 -5.03 -9.29 -28.98
CA ILE A 208 -4.96 -10.59 -28.30
C ILE A 208 -6.08 -10.72 -27.27
N SER A 209 -6.33 -11.94 -26.79
CA SER A 209 -7.27 -12.20 -25.69
C SER A 209 -6.72 -11.73 -24.34
N VAL A 210 -7.62 -11.49 -23.37
CA VAL A 210 -7.22 -11.16 -21.99
C VAL A 210 -6.46 -12.32 -21.35
N GLU A 211 -6.85 -13.56 -21.64
CA GLU A 211 -6.18 -14.76 -21.16
C GLU A 211 -4.73 -14.84 -21.65
N GLU A 212 -4.49 -14.60 -22.95
CA GLU A 212 -3.13 -14.52 -23.49
C GLU A 212 -2.33 -13.38 -22.86
N GLY A 213 -2.95 -12.21 -22.63
CA GLY A 213 -2.30 -11.10 -21.93
C GLY A 213 -1.89 -11.45 -20.49
N LEU A 214 -2.74 -12.20 -19.77
CA LEU A 214 -2.42 -12.69 -18.43
C LEU A 214 -1.33 -13.78 -18.46
N ALA A 215 -1.37 -14.68 -19.44
CA ALA A 215 -0.35 -15.70 -19.64
C ALA A 215 1.03 -15.08 -19.94
N GLN A 216 1.08 -14.02 -20.76
CA GLN A 216 2.30 -13.26 -21.00
C GLN A 216 2.84 -12.65 -19.71
N ARG A 217 1.98 -12.06 -18.86
CA ARG A 217 2.39 -11.51 -17.55
C ARG A 217 2.89 -12.58 -16.59
N ALA A 218 2.25 -13.74 -16.58
CA ALA A 218 2.68 -14.88 -15.78
C ALA A 218 4.08 -15.37 -16.20
N ALA A 219 4.34 -15.44 -17.51
CA ALA A 219 5.62 -15.88 -18.05
C ALA A 219 6.79 -14.93 -17.77
N GLU A 220 6.53 -13.65 -17.46
CA GLU A 220 7.56 -12.68 -17.04
C GLU A 220 8.10 -12.97 -15.62
N THR A 221 7.32 -13.65 -14.76
CA THR A 221 7.73 -13.96 -13.39
C THR A 221 8.57 -15.25 -13.35
N ALA A 222 9.53 -15.34 -12.43
CA ALA A 222 10.33 -16.55 -12.27
C ALA A 222 9.51 -17.74 -11.77
N VAL A 223 8.42 -17.48 -11.04
CA VAL A 223 7.49 -18.51 -10.53
C VAL A 223 6.45 -18.95 -11.56
N GLY A 224 6.40 -18.33 -12.75
CA GLY A 224 5.51 -18.73 -13.85
C GLY A 224 4.01 -18.46 -13.61
N ARG A 225 3.67 -17.57 -12.66
CA ARG A 225 2.29 -17.16 -12.38
C ARG A 225 2.18 -15.73 -11.90
N ILE A 226 0.95 -15.21 -11.95
CA ILE A 226 0.57 -13.94 -11.33
C ILE A 226 0.36 -14.16 -9.82
N GLY A 227 0.80 -13.21 -9.01
CA GLY A 227 0.61 -13.25 -7.56
C GLY A 227 -0.82 -12.87 -7.16
N GLU A 228 -1.27 -13.37 -6.01
CA GLU A 228 -2.53 -12.96 -5.39
C GLU A 228 -2.32 -11.78 -4.44
N PRO A 229 -3.30 -10.87 -4.30
CA PRO A 229 -3.21 -9.76 -3.35
C PRO A 229 -2.87 -10.21 -1.91
N LYS A 230 -3.36 -11.39 -1.51
CA LYS A 230 -3.13 -11.93 -0.16
C LYS A 230 -1.66 -12.28 0.10
N GLU A 231 -0.90 -12.67 -0.94
CA GLU A 231 0.52 -13.00 -0.81
C GLU A 231 1.36 -11.78 -0.40
N LEU A 232 1.02 -10.60 -0.93
CA LEU A 232 1.62 -9.33 -0.49
C LEU A 232 1.13 -8.96 0.91
N ALA A 233 -0.16 -9.14 1.18
CA ALA A 233 -0.74 -8.82 2.48
C ALA A 233 -0.11 -9.63 3.63
N TYR A 234 0.32 -10.87 3.39
CA TYR A 234 1.05 -11.66 4.38
C TYR A 234 2.38 -11.01 4.78
N LEU A 235 3.16 -10.49 3.83
CA LEU A 235 4.38 -9.75 4.16
C LEU A 235 4.05 -8.46 4.93
N VAL A 236 2.99 -7.74 4.54
CA VAL A 236 2.55 -6.54 5.24
C VAL A 236 2.18 -6.84 6.68
N ALA A 237 1.42 -7.91 6.94
CA ALA A 237 1.07 -8.34 8.28
C ALA A 237 2.30 -8.77 9.10
N PHE A 238 3.25 -9.50 8.48
CA PHE A 238 4.52 -9.82 9.13
C PHE A 238 5.31 -8.56 9.50
N LEU A 239 5.44 -7.58 8.60
CA LEU A 239 6.13 -6.31 8.89
C LEU A 239 5.39 -5.47 9.93
N ALA A 240 4.06 -5.58 10.00
CA ALA A 240 3.24 -4.94 11.01
C ALA A 240 3.34 -5.61 12.40
N SER A 241 3.88 -6.83 12.46
CA SER A 241 3.89 -7.66 13.67
C SER A 241 5.00 -7.28 14.67
N GLY A 242 4.90 -7.87 15.87
CA GLY A 242 6.00 -7.89 16.84
C GLY A 242 7.21 -8.70 16.37
N LYS A 243 7.02 -9.63 15.42
CA LYS A 243 8.08 -10.53 14.91
C LYS A 243 9.04 -9.86 13.93
N ALA A 244 8.66 -8.71 13.37
CA ALA A 244 9.52 -7.88 12.53
C ALA A 244 10.25 -6.77 13.31
N SER A 245 10.45 -6.92 14.62
CA SER A 245 10.96 -5.88 15.53
C SER A 245 12.36 -5.33 15.19
N TYR A 246 13.11 -5.99 14.30
CA TYR A 246 14.44 -5.57 13.86
C TYR A 246 14.53 -5.28 12.35
N ILE A 247 13.39 -5.08 11.69
CA ILE A 247 13.31 -4.77 10.26
C ILE A 247 12.79 -3.34 10.10
N THR A 248 13.67 -2.42 9.69
CA THR A 248 13.31 -1.03 9.38
C THR A 248 14.21 -0.45 8.30
N GLY A 249 13.69 0.51 7.54
CA GLY A 249 14.40 1.20 6.47
C GLY A 249 14.72 0.31 5.27
N THR A 250 13.96 -0.77 5.05
CA THR A 250 14.12 -1.66 3.89
C THR A 250 12.98 -1.50 2.89
N THR A 251 13.28 -1.83 1.63
CA THR A 251 12.33 -1.94 0.53
C THR A 251 12.35 -3.39 0.07
N ILE A 252 11.19 -4.05 0.06
CA ILE A 252 11.10 -5.50 -0.17
C ILE A 252 10.18 -5.78 -1.36
N LEU A 253 10.64 -6.60 -2.30
CA LEU A 253 9.85 -7.07 -3.44
C LEU A 253 8.92 -8.22 -3.05
N VAL A 254 7.68 -8.16 -3.55
CA VAL A 254 6.75 -9.30 -3.62
C VAL A 254 6.28 -9.40 -5.06
N ASP A 255 7.07 -10.10 -5.87
CA ASP A 255 6.97 -9.98 -7.33
C ASP A 255 7.13 -11.30 -8.08
N GLY A 256 7.28 -12.43 -7.38
CA GLY A 256 7.52 -13.74 -8.01
C GLY A 256 8.82 -13.79 -8.81
N GLY A 257 9.81 -12.95 -8.45
CA GLY A 257 11.08 -12.82 -9.16
C GLY A 257 10.98 -12.07 -10.48
N LEU A 258 9.95 -11.25 -10.69
CA LEU A 258 9.77 -10.44 -11.91
C LEU A 258 10.97 -9.52 -12.17
N VAL A 259 11.39 -8.75 -11.15
CA VAL A 259 12.47 -7.79 -11.25
C VAL A 259 13.81 -8.51 -11.42
N ARG A 260 14.63 -8.03 -12.35
CA ARG A 260 15.97 -8.57 -12.65
C ARG A 260 17.11 -7.67 -12.18
N SER A 261 16.79 -6.57 -11.49
CA SER A 261 17.78 -5.73 -10.82
C SER A 261 18.43 -6.49 -9.65
N VAL A 262 19.71 -6.25 -9.44
CA VAL A 262 20.49 -6.74 -8.28
C VAL A 262 20.68 -5.64 -7.21
N LEU A 263 20.25 -4.41 -7.53
CA LEU A 263 20.23 -3.23 -6.67
C LEU A 263 18.79 -2.92 -6.28
#